data_AF-A0A0F7CL07-F1
#
_entry.id   AF-A0A0F7CL07-F1
#
_cell.length_a   1.000
_cell.length_b   1.000
_cell.length_c   1.000
_cell.angle_alpha   90.00
_cell.angle_beta   90.00
_cell.angle_gamma   90.00
#
_symmetry.space_group_name_H-M   'P 1'
#
loop_
_entity.id
_entity.type
_entity.pdbx_description
1 polymer ?
#
loop_
_entity_poly.entity_id
_entity_poly.type
_entity_poly.pdbx_seq_one_letter_code
_entity_poly.pdbx_strand_id
1 'polypeptide(L)'
;MDRLLVPSITVYFLVEENIHRAAKLLLYLNSRLARNLIKLWAWTARGGYYRHHAYHMGHLPIPNLAGIWRFIDGMHLQGNSDLNELARRIASEYKDHLERELIEALGISEEDYRRLVEHGEWLNEYVAEAITPEGGVGETEE
;
A
#
# COMPACT_ATOMS: atom_id res chain seq x y z
N MET A 1 -27.32 11.39 6.60
CA MET A 1 -27.27 10.05 7.20
C MET A 1 -25.84 9.59 7.12
N ASP A 2 -25.11 9.67 8.23
CA ASP A 2 -23.72 9.24 8.29
C ASP A 2 -23.67 7.72 8.20
N ARG A 3 -23.07 7.20 7.13
CA ARG A 3 -22.86 5.76 6.97
C ARG A 3 -21.72 5.35 7.90
N LEU A 4 -22.05 4.66 8.99
CA LEU A 4 -21.06 4.08 9.89
C LEU A 4 -20.34 2.94 9.16
N LEU A 5 -19.09 3.19 8.75
CA LEU A 5 -18.21 2.17 8.20
C LEU A 5 -17.66 1.34 9.37
N VAL A 6 -18.21 0.14 9.56
CA VAL A 6 -17.65 -0.85 10.49
C VAL A 6 -16.80 -1.82 9.67
N PRO A 7 -15.46 -1.76 9.74
CA PRO A 7 -14.64 -2.73 9.06
C PRO A 7 -14.86 -4.11 9.67
N SER A 8 -15.07 -5.12 8.82
CA SER A 8 -15.23 -6.53 9.25
C SER A 8 -13.91 -7.19 9.65
N ILE A 9 -12.81 -6.43 9.63
CA ILE A 9 -11.44 -6.87 9.92
C ILE A 9 -10.79 -5.87 10.88
N THR A 10 -9.76 -6.31 11.61
CA THR A 10 -8.95 -5.42 12.43
C THR A 10 -8.27 -4.37 11.55
N VAL A 11 -8.61 -3.11 11.77
CA VAL A 11 -7.97 -1.96 11.11
C VAL A 11 -7.10 -1.24 12.14
N TYR A 12 -5.88 -0.90 11.74
CA TYR A 12 -5.00 -0.06 12.52
C TYR A 12 -5.16 1.38 12.08
N PHE A 13 -5.58 2.25 13.00
CA PHE A 13 -5.56 3.69 12.78
C PHE A 13 -4.19 4.23 13.14
N LEU A 14 -3.51 4.82 12.16
CA LEU A 14 -2.25 5.52 12.35
C LEU A 14 -2.59 6.99 12.60
N VAL A 15 -2.41 7.45 13.83
CA VAL A 15 -2.60 8.85 14.20
C VAL A 15 -1.26 9.55 14.03
N GLU A 16 -1.22 10.56 13.15
CA GLU A 16 -0.04 11.38 12.91
C GLU A 16 -0.48 12.85 12.95
N GLU A 17 0.12 13.62 13.86
CA GLU A 17 -0.24 15.03 14.08
C GLU A 17 0.37 15.94 13.01
N ASN A 18 1.52 15.55 12.45
CA ASN A 18 2.17 16.30 11.41
C ASN A 18 1.62 15.92 10.03
N ILE A 19 0.91 16.84 9.39
CA ILE A 19 0.27 16.60 8.09
C ILE A 19 1.25 16.19 6.98
N HIS A 20 2.45 16.76 6.96
CA HIS A 20 3.49 16.39 5.98
C HIS A 20 3.97 14.97 6.21
N ARG A 21 4.17 14.60 7.47
CA ARG A 21 4.54 13.24 7.85
C ARG A 21 3.41 12.25 7.53
N ALA A 22 2.16 12.64 7.73
CA ALA A 22 1.00 11.84 7.35
C ALA A 22 0.93 11.64 5.83
N ALA A 23 1.18 12.69 5.03
CA ALA A 23 1.25 12.61 3.57
C ALA A 23 2.38 11.67 3.11
N LYS A 24 3.57 11.80 3.70
CA LYS A 24 4.70 10.90 3.43
C LYS A 24 4.35 9.45 3.81
N LEU A 25 3.78 9.23 4.99
CA LEU A 25 3.37 7.89 5.41
C LEU A 25 2.34 7.27 4.45
N LEU A 26 1.37 8.07 3.99
CA LEU A 26 0.37 7.63 3.02
C LEU A 26 1.02 7.24 1.67
N LEU A 27 1.98 8.02 1.19
CA LEU A 27 2.75 7.69 -0.02
C LEU A 27 3.56 6.41 0.15
N TYR A 28 4.21 6.24 1.31
CA TYR A 28 4.96 5.03 1.63
C TYR A 28 4.07 3.79 1.64
N LEU A 29 2.94 3.82 2.35
CA LEU A 29 1.99 2.70 2.41
C LEU A 29 1.41 2.35 1.04
N ASN A 30 1.30 3.34 0.14
CA ASN A 30 0.89 3.17 -1.24
C ASN A 30 2.05 2.92 -2.22
N SER A 31 3.28 2.75 -1.75
CA SER A 31 4.41 2.41 -2.62
C SER A 31 4.31 0.97 -3.11
N ARG A 32 4.93 0.67 -4.27
CA ARG A 32 5.06 -0.71 -4.76
C ARG A 32 5.83 -1.57 -3.75
N LEU A 33 6.88 -1.00 -3.14
CA LEU A 33 7.68 -1.67 -2.13
C LEU A 33 6.83 -2.16 -0.95
N ALA A 34 6.13 -1.26 -0.25
CA ALA A 34 5.37 -1.61 0.94
C ALA A 34 4.27 -2.64 0.61
N ARG A 35 3.55 -2.44 -0.51
CA ARG A 35 2.50 -3.37 -0.93
C ARG A 35 3.04 -4.75 -1.26
N ASN A 36 4.13 -4.85 -1.99
CA ASN A 36 4.71 -6.14 -2.37
C ASN A 36 5.39 -6.84 -1.20
N LEU A 37 5.97 -6.10 -0.27
CA LEU A 37 6.51 -6.65 0.98
C LEU A 37 5.40 -7.26 1.84
N ILE A 38 4.28 -6.55 2.00
CA ILE A 38 3.10 -7.08 2.72
C ILE A 38 2.58 -8.35 2.04
N LYS A 39 2.49 -8.38 0.70
CA LYS A 39 2.10 -9.58 -0.04
C LYS A 39 3.04 -10.76 0.17
N LEU A 40 4.35 -10.51 0.16
CA LEU A 40 5.35 -11.55 0.38
C LEU A 40 5.22 -12.13 1.79
N TRP A 41 5.13 -11.30 2.83
CA TRP A 41 4.91 -11.77 4.20
C TRP A 41 3.61 -12.53 4.36
N ALA A 42 2.57 -12.05 3.69
CA ALA A 42 1.28 -12.69 3.67
C ALA A 42 1.35 -14.11 3.09
N TRP A 43 2.05 -14.25 1.98
CA TRP A 43 2.28 -15.52 1.30
C TRP A 43 3.14 -16.48 2.13
N THR A 44 4.27 -16.00 2.68
CA THR A 44 5.17 -16.84 3.49
C THR A 44 4.53 -17.30 4.79
N ALA A 45 3.83 -16.43 5.51
CA ALA A 45 3.18 -16.74 6.78
C ALA A 45 2.07 -17.80 6.66
N ARG A 46 1.53 -18.01 5.45
CA ARG A 46 0.42 -18.95 5.19
C ARG A 46 0.83 -20.17 4.37
N GLY A 47 2.14 -20.45 4.26
CA GLY A 47 2.62 -21.64 3.56
C GLY A 47 2.36 -21.60 2.05
N GLY A 48 2.35 -20.42 1.45
CA GLY A 48 2.26 -20.26 -0.01
C GLY A 48 0.90 -19.78 -0.53
N TYR A 49 -0.01 -19.32 0.34
CA TYR A 49 -1.32 -18.80 -0.06
C TYR A 49 -1.52 -17.34 0.36
N TYR A 50 -1.79 -16.46 -0.61
CA TYR A 50 -2.07 -15.06 -0.37
C TYR A 50 -3.58 -14.80 -0.21
N ARG A 51 -3.98 -14.11 0.86
CA ARG A 51 -5.33 -13.54 1.01
C ARG A 51 -5.21 -12.18 1.67
N HIS A 52 -5.97 -11.18 1.23
CA HIS A 52 -5.95 -9.81 1.75
C HIS A 52 -6.39 -9.62 3.22
N HIS A 53 -6.49 -10.69 4.02
CA HIS A 53 -6.94 -10.60 5.41
C HIS A 53 -5.81 -10.19 6.34
N ALA A 54 -6.01 -9.05 7.01
CA ALA A 54 -5.31 -8.48 8.16
C ALA A 54 -3.90 -9.05 8.43
N TYR A 55 -2.88 -8.24 8.17
CA TYR A 55 -1.48 -8.57 8.47
C TYR A 55 -0.94 -7.72 9.62
N HIS A 56 0.08 -8.25 10.29
CA HIS A 56 0.81 -7.54 11.33
C HIS A 56 1.60 -6.38 10.72
N MET A 57 0.98 -5.21 10.65
CA MET A 57 1.59 -3.97 10.15
C MET A 57 2.80 -3.54 10.99
N GLY A 58 2.94 -4.04 12.22
CA GLY A 58 4.03 -3.70 13.14
C GLY A 58 5.42 -4.12 12.67
N HIS A 59 5.54 -5.00 11.66
CA HIS A 59 6.83 -5.38 11.09
C HIS A 59 7.23 -4.56 9.87
N LEU A 60 6.33 -3.74 9.32
CA LEU A 60 6.59 -2.93 8.12
C LEU A 60 7.71 -1.92 8.38
N PRO A 61 8.86 -1.98 7.67
CA PRO A 61 9.98 -1.08 7.92
C PRO A 61 9.63 0.33 7.42
N ILE A 62 9.24 1.20 8.34
CA ILE A 62 8.97 2.60 8.03
C ILE A 62 10.32 3.32 7.88
N PRO A 63 10.65 3.87 6.70
CA PRO A 63 11.89 4.63 6.51
C PRO A 63 11.86 5.91 7.36
N ASN A 64 13.02 6.53 7.56
CA ASN A 64 13.07 7.83 8.23
C ASN A 64 12.38 8.90 7.37
N LEU A 65 11.10 9.15 7.64
CA LEU A 65 10.25 10.08 6.88
C LEU A 65 10.74 11.53 6.92
N ALA A 66 11.55 11.92 7.91
CA ALA A 66 12.17 13.24 7.95
C ALA A 66 13.31 13.38 6.92
N GLY A 67 13.92 12.27 6.51
CA GLY A 67 15.04 12.24 5.57
C GLY A 67 14.63 12.21 4.10
N ILE A 68 13.45 11.65 3.80
CA ILE A 68 12.96 11.43 2.43
C ILE A 68 11.86 12.40 2.02
N TRP A 69 11.73 12.58 0.71
CA TRP A 69 10.74 13.37 0.01
C TRP A 69 10.63 14.79 0.55
N ARG A 70 11.79 15.44 0.71
CA ARG A 70 11.90 16.80 1.30
C ARG A 70 11.09 17.85 0.54
N PHE A 71 10.84 17.62 -0.75
CA PHE A 71 9.98 18.50 -1.54
C PHE A 71 8.54 18.58 -1.00
N ILE A 72 8.07 17.55 -0.30
CA ILE A 72 6.76 17.54 0.36
C ILE A 72 6.75 18.52 1.53
N ASP A 73 7.85 18.65 2.28
CA ASP A 73 7.94 19.58 3.41
C ASP A 73 7.79 21.05 2.96
N GLY A 74 8.11 21.35 1.70
CA GLY A 74 7.88 22.66 1.08
C GLY A 74 6.45 22.91 0.59
N MET A 75 5.56 21.91 0.63
CA MET A 75 4.18 22.06 0.19
C MET A 75 3.33 22.74 1.26
N HIS A 76 2.43 23.64 0.82
CA HIS A 76 1.46 24.28 1.69
C HIS A 76 0.28 23.32 1.95
N LEU A 77 0.41 22.50 2.99
CA LEU A 77 -0.62 21.57 3.44
C LEU A 77 -1.37 22.17 4.64
N GLN A 78 -2.70 22.13 4.62
CA GLN A 78 -3.56 22.58 5.73
C GLN A 78 -4.29 21.39 6.34
N GLY A 79 -4.71 21.49 7.61
CA GLY A 79 -5.35 20.38 8.34
C GLY A 79 -6.55 19.71 7.64
N ASN A 80 -7.21 20.40 6.71
CA ASN A 80 -8.35 19.89 5.93
C ASN A 80 -7.98 19.47 4.49
N SER A 81 -6.69 19.41 4.15
CA SER A 81 -6.26 18.99 2.81
C SER A 81 -6.62 17.53 2.55
N ASP A 82 -7.14 17.24 1.35
CA ASP A 82 -7.36 15.86 0.91
C ASP A 82 -6.01 15.18 0.62
N LEU A 83 -5.51 14.44 1.60
CA LEU A 83 -4.25 13.69 1.48
C LEU A 83 -4.31 12.60 0.41
N ASN A 84 -5.48 12.04 0.10
CA ASN A 84 -5.61 11.01 -0.93
C ASN A 84 -5.48 11.59 -2.34
N GLU A 85 -6.06 12.76 -2.58
CA GLU A 85 -5.86 13.48 -3.85
C GLU A 85 -4.40 13.92 -3.99
N LEU A 86 -3.83 14.50 -2.93
CA LEU A 86 -2.43 14.89 -2.89
C LEU A 86 -1.50 13.71 -3.20
N ALA A 87 -1.69 12.57 -2.52
CA ALA A 87 -0.87 11.38 -2.72
C ALA A 87 -0.99 10.84 -4.14
N ARG A 88 -2.20 10.86 -4.73
CA ARG A 88 -2.41 10.47 -6.13
C ARG A 88 -1.63 11.35 -7.09
N ARG A 89 -1.73 12.67 -6.94
CA ARG A 89 -1.00 13.63 -7.78
C ARG A 89 0.52 13.46 -7.67
N ILE A 90 1.02 13.39 -6.43
CA ILE A 90 2.46 13.20 -6.17
C ILE A 90 2.94 11.88 -6.76
N ALA A 91 2.19 10.78 -6.56
CA ALA A 91 2.55 9.48 -7.10
C ALA A 91 2.56 9.45 -8.63
N SER A 92 1.71 10.22 -9.31
CA SER A 92 1.73 10.32 -10.79
C SER A 92 2.87 11.19 -11.32
N GLU A 93 3.17 12.31 -10.65
CA GLU A 93 4.15 13.29 -11.15
C GLU A 93 5.60 12.92 -10.78
N TYR A 94 5.80 12.31 -9.62
CA TYR A 94 7.13 12.07 -9.04
C TYR A 94 7.46 10.59 -8.85
N LYS A 95 6.77 9.68 -9.53
CA LYS A 95 6.86 8.21 -9.31
C LYS A 95 8.30 7.70 -9.15
N ASP A 96 9.14 7.92 -10.17
CA ASP A 96 10.51 7.37 -10.19
C ASP A 96 11.39 8.00 -9.11
N HIS A 97 11.16 9.27 -8.82
CA HIS A 97 11.86 9.98 -7.75
C HIS A 97 11.49 9.42 -6.37
N LEU A 98 10.20 9.16 -6.15
CA LEU A 98 9.69 8.59 -4.91
C LEU A 98 10.27 7.21 -4.66
N GLU A 99 10.29 6.36 -5.70
CA GLU A 99 10.82 4.99 -5.62
C GLU A 99 12.33 5.00 -5.33
N ARG A 100 13.10 5.84 -6.03
CA ARG A 100 14.57 5.93 -5.82
C ARG A 100 14.92 6.34 -4.39
N GLU A 101 14.38 7.46 -3.89
CA GLU A 101 14.67 7.91 -2.52
C GLU A 101 14.24 6.88 -1.47
N LEU A 102 13.16 6.12 -1.73
CA LEU A 102 12.69 5.08 -0.84
C LEU A 102 13.65 3.88 -0.78
N ILE A 103 14.16 3.44 -1.93
CA ILE A 103 15.15 2.36 -2.04
C ILE A 103 16.43 2.74 -1.29
N GLU A 104 16.94 3.95 -1.54
CA GLU A 104 18.13 4.50 -0.89
C GLU A 104 17.94 4.57 0.64
N ALA A 105 16.81 5.09 1.11
CA ALA A 105 16.54 5.26 2.53
C ALA A 105 16.39 3.94 3.30
N LEU A 106 16.02 2.86 2.62
CA LEU A 106 15.91 1.53 3.19
C LEU A 106 17.18 0.69 2.96
N GLY A 107 18.16 1.20 2.23
CA GLY A 107 19.41 0.51 1.94
C GLY A 107 19.21 -0.78 1.12
N ILE A 108 18.17 -0.82 0.28
CA ILE A 108 17.85 -1.97 -0.57
C ILE A 108 18.58 -1.79 -1.91
N SER A 109 19.08 -2.87 -2.50
CA SER A 109 19.63 -2.80 -3.86
C SER A 109 18.51 -2.64 -4.90
N GLU A 110 18.78 -2.01 -6.04
CA GLU A 110 17.80 -1.94 -7.13
C GLU A 110 17.39 -3.34 -7.64
N GLU A 111 18.32 -4.29 -7.60
CA GLU A 111 18.05 -5.68 -7.98
C GLU A 111 17.07 -6.36 -7.03
N ASP A 112 17.27 -6.23 -5.71
CA ASP A 112 16.37 -6.81 -4.71
C ASP A 112 14.99 -6.14 -4.77
N TYR A 113 14.95 -4.82 -4.98
CA TYR A 113 13.71 -4.10 -5.21
C TYR A 113 12.95 -4.66 -6.41
N ARG A 114 13.62 -4.83 -7.55
CA ARG A 114 13.02 -5.37 -8.76
C ARG A 114 12.48 -6.79 -8.53
N ARG A 115 13.26 -7.67 -7.90
CA ARG A 115 12.83 -9.04 -7.57
C ARG A 115 11.59 -9.06 -6.67
N LEU A 116 11.55 -8.19 -5.66
CA LEU A 116 10.40 -8.06 -4.76
C LEU A 116 9.14 -7.63 -5.53
N VAL A 117 9.29 -6.67 -6.43
CA VAL A 117 8.19 -6.17 -7.26
C VAL A 117 7.68 -7.25 -8.21
N GLU A 118 8.57 -7.90 -8.96
CA GLU A 118 8.23 -9.00 -9.88
C GLU A 118 7.49 -10.12 -9.14
N HIS A 119 7.98 -10.54 -7.97
CA HIS A 119 7.32 -11.56 -7.17
C HIS A 119 5.94 -11.11 -6.66
N GLY A 120 5.82 -9.87 -6.21
CA GLY A 120 4.54 -9.31 -5.76
C GLY A 120 3.51 -9.14 -6.87
N GLU A 121 3.95 -8.97 -8.13
CA GLU A 121 3.10 -8.96 -9.32
C GLU A 121 2.58 -10.36 -9.64
N TRP A 122 3.45 -11.37 -9.64
CA TRP A 122 3.09 -12.78 -9.78
C TRP A 122 2.05 -13.23 -8.73
N LEU A 123 2.17 -12.78 -7.48
CA LEU A 123 1.18 -13.07 -6.43
C LEU A 123 -0.23 -12.51 -6.73
N ASN A 124 -0.36 -11.54 -7.65
CA ASN A 124 -1.68 -11.05 -8.08
C ASN A 124 -2.26 -11.89 -9.23
N GLU A 125 -1.44 -12.58 -10.01
CA GLU A 125 -1.88 -13.35 -11.19
C GLU A 125 -2.78 -14.53 -10.78
N TYR A 126 -2.47 -15.22 -9.67
CA TYR A 126 -3.35 -16.27 -9.13
C TYR A 126 -4.75 -15.80 -8.73
N VAL A 127 -4.90 -14.51 -8.43
CA VAL A 127 -6.21 -13.94 -8.11
C VAL A 127 -7.00 -13.62 -9.38
N ALA A 128 -6.32 -13.34 -10.49
CA ALA A 128 -6.98 -13.05 -11.77
C ALA A 128 -7.59 -14.31 -12.40
N GLU A 129 -6.94 -15.47 -12.29
CA GLU A 129 -7.49 -16.74 -12.80
C GLU A 129 -8.64 -17.28 -11.94
N ALA A 130 -8.74 -16.87 -10.67
CA ALA A 130 -9.79 -17.32 -9.75
C ALA A 130 -11.14 -16.57 -9.91
N ILE A 131 -11.22 -15.57 -10.80
CA ILE A 131 -12.44 -14.76 -11.04
C ILE A 131 -12.80 -14.81 -12.52
N THR A 132 -13.09 -16.01 -13.04
CA THR A 132 -14.09 -16.14 -14.10
C THR A 132 -15.46 -16.26 -13.44
N PRO A 133 -16.40 -15.32 -13.66
CA PRO A 133 -17.77 -15.48 -13.22
C PRO A 133 -18.48 -16.45 -14.18
N GLU A 134 -18.17 -17.73 -14.10
CA GLU A 134 -19.09 -18.75 -14.61
C GLU A 134 -20.02 -19.17 -13.46
N GLY A 135 -21.22 -18.57 -13.46
CA GLY A 135 -22.40 -19.20 -12.87
C GLY A 135 -22.93 -18.62 -11.55
N GLY A 136 -23.44 -17.38 -11.59
CA GLY A 136 -24.40 -16.90 -10.58
C GLY A 136 -25.78 -17.54 -10.78
N VAL A 137 -26.15 -18.39 -9.82
CA VAL A 137 -27.46 -18.83 -9.31
C VAL A 137 -28.76 -18.28 -9.95
N GLY A 138 -29.61 -19.21 -10.40
CA GLY A 138 -31.02 -19.32 -9.96
C GLY A 138 -32.13 -19.11 -10.99
N GLU A 139 -32.87 -20.18 -11.33
CA GLU A 139 -34.33 -20.13 -11.53
C GLU A 139 -34.95 -21.41 -10.94
N THR A 140 -35.75 -21.22 -9.88
CA THR A 140 -36.81 -22.14 -9.46
C THR A 140 -38.04 -21.86 -10.30
N GLU A 141 -38.51 -22.84 -11.06
CA GLU A 141 -39.84 -23.03 -11.69
C GLU A 141 -39.69 -24.42 -12.39
N GLU A 142 -40.46 -25.49 -12.16
CA GLU A 142 -41.80 -25.79 -11.62
C GLU A 142 -41.77 -26.98 -10.64
#